data_AF-A0A521HD05-F1
#
_entry.id   AF-A0A521HD05-F1
#
_cell.length_a   1.000
_cell.length_b   1.000
_cell.length_c   1.000
_cell.angle_alpha   90.00
_cell.angle_beta   90.00
_cell.angle_gamma   90.00
#
_symmetry.space_group_name_H-M   'P 1'
#
loop_
_entity.id
_entity.type
_entity.pdbx_description
1 polymer ?
#
loop_
_entity_poly.entity_id
_entity_poly.type
_entity_poly.pdbx_seq_one_letter_code
_entity_poly.pdbx_strand_id
1 'polypeptide(L)'
;MILRFVRSSGIGKFAEIYLKRYSIDEHRNVKTNMAIHEKFEPEDYYLSPEGYIIFTEKYHLKRGYCCQSGCKHCPWNFNKPKKKKDSQ
;
A
#
# COMPACT_ATOMS: atom_id res chain seq x y z
N MET A 1 18.69 -17.34 -38.99
CA MET A 1 19.19 -18.22 -40.06
C MET A 1 19.49 -19.57 -39.45
N ILE A 2 18.88 -20.62 -40.03
CA ILE A 2 19.05 -22.07 -39.75
C ILE A 2 18.53 -22.56 -38.39
N LEU A 3 17.36 -23.22 -38.48
CA LEU A 3 16.79 -24.11 -37.48
C LEU A 3 17.74 -25.28 -37.19
N ARG A 4 17.93 -25.61 -35.91
CA ARG A 4 18.19 -27.00 -35.50
C ARG A 4 17.07 -27.47 -34.58
N PHE A 5 16.15 -28.18 -35.20
CA PHE A 5 15.09 -28.94 -34.56
C PHE A 5 15.72 -30.26 -34.07
N VAL A 6 16.06 -30.36 -32.79
CA VAL A 6 16.31 -31.67 -32.17
C VAL A 6 14.99 -32.13 -31.56
N ARG A 7 14.32 -33.04 -32.27
CA ARG A 7 13.30 -33.92 -31.70
C ARG A 7 14.02 -34.86 -30.74
N SER A 8 13.62 -34.92 -29.48
CA SER A 8 13.06 -36.16 -28.91
C SER A 8 12.83 -36.06 -27.41
N SER A 9 11.74 -36.72 -27.00
CA SER A 9 11.63 -37.47 -25.74
C SER A 9 11.50 -36.69 -24.44
N GLY A 10 10.25 -36.55 -23.99
CA GLY A 10 9.79 -37.12 -22.72
C GLY A 10 10.43 -36.64 -21.42
N ILE A 11 9.55 -36.27 -20.48
CA ILE A 11 9.75 -36.09 -19.03
C ILE A 11 10.10 -34.65 -18.63
N GLY A 12 9.19 -34.02 -17.87
CA GLY A 12 9.54 -32.90 -16.98
C GLY A 12 9.12 -31.48 -17.39
N LYS A 13 8.08 -31.28 -18.21
CA LYS A 13 7.64 -29.93 -18.65
C LYS A 13 6.84 -29.12 -17.61
N PHE A 14 7.07 -29.31 -16.31
CA PHE A 14 6.27 -28.68 -15.25
C PHE A 14 7.03 -27.76 -14.29
N ALA A 15 8.36 -27.68 -14.35
CA ALA A 15 9.14 -26.92 -13.36
C ALA A 15 9.59 -25.51 -13.82
N GLU A 16 9.64 -25.21 -15.13
CA GLU A 16 10.24 -23.95 -15.63
C GLU A 16 9.32 -22.72 -15.61
N ILE A 17 8.02 -22.88 -15.35
CA ILE A 17 7.08 -21.75 -15.24
C ILE A 17 7.07 -21.12 -13.84
N TYR A 18 7.71 -21.72 -12.83
CA TYR A 18 7.55 -21.31 -11.43
C TYR A 18 8.56 -20.28 -10.91
N LEU A 19 9.64 -19.96 -11.64
CA LEU A 19 10.70 -19.07 -11.14
C LEU A 19 10.75 -17.68 -11.78
N LYS A 20 9.93 -17.38 -12.80
CA LYS A 20 9.87 -16.04 -13.42
C LYS A 20 8.83 -15.09 -12.82
N ARG A 21 8.13 -15.49 -11.75
CA ARG A 21 7.10 -14.68 -11.08
C ARG A 21 7.61 -13.89 -9.87
N TYR A 22 8.79 -14.22 -9.33
CA TYR A 22 9.27 -13.75 -8.02
C TYR A 22 10.04 -12.41 -8.04
N SER A 23 10.02 -11.64 -9.14
CA SER A 23 10.83 -10.42 -9.30
C SER A 23 10.01 -9.15 -9.58
N ILE A 24 8.68 -9.20 -9.50
CA ILE A 24 7.79 -8.09 -9.90
C ILE A 24 7.11 -7.42 -8.69
N ASP A 25 7.20 -8.02 -7.50
CA ASP A 25 6.54 -7.51 -6.29
C ASP A 25 7.33 -6.37 -5.62
N GLU A 26 8.63 -6.23 -5.93
CA GLU A 26 9.51 -5.26 -5.27
C GLU A 26 9.48 -3.86 -5.91
N HIS A 27 9.19 -3.77 -7.22
CA HIS A 27 9.21 -2.48 -7.94
C HIS A 27 7.94 -1.64 -7.76
N ARG A 28 6.83 -2.24 -7.29
CA ARG A 28 5.59 -1.50 -7.01
C ARG A 28 5.69 -0.70 -5.71
N ASN A 29 6.38 -1.24 -4.70
CA ASN A 29 6.44 -0.65 -3.35
C ASN A 29 7.48 0.47 -3.23
N VAL A 30 8.60 0.39 -3.97
CA VAL A 30 9.62 1.46 -3.99
C VAL A 30 9.12 2.70 -4.72
N LYS A 31 8.40 2.53 -5.84
CA LYS A 31 7.84 3.65 -6.61
C LYS A 31 6.79 4.44 -5.83
N THR A 32 5.98 3.76 -5.02
CA THR A 32 4.96 4.44 -4.20
C THR A 32 5.61 5.28 -3.10
N ASN A 33 6.66 4.78 -2.43
CA ASN A 33 7.31 5.53 -1.34
C ASN A 33 7.93 6.86 -1.81
N MET A 34 8.58 6.89 -2.97
CA MET A 34 9.23 8.09 -3.47
C MET A 34 8.24 9.20 -3.85
N ALA A 35 7.06 8.84 -4.37
CA ALA A 35 6.04 9.81 -4.77
C ALA A 35 5.30 10.45 -3.58
N ILE A 36 5.27 9.80 -2.42
CA ILE A 36 4.59 10.34 -1.23
C ILE A 36 5.46 11.42 -0.58
N HIS A 37 6.78 11.18 -0.49
CA HIS A 37 7.74 12.13 0.08
C HIS A 37 7.90 13.41 -0.76
N GLU A 38 7.66 13.36 -2.07
CA GLU A 38 7.69 14.57 -2.91
C GLU A 38 6.51 15.52 -2.60
N LYS A 39 5.38 14.96 -2.15
CA LYS A 39 4.11 15.70 -2.03
C LYS A 39 3.71 16.00 -0.58
N PHE A 40 4.27 15.27 0.38
CA PHE A 40 3.89 15.39 1.79
C PHE A 40 5.12 15.30 2.69
N GLU A 41 5.08 16.04 3.79
CA GLU A 41 6.15 16.04 4.79
C GLU A 41 6.12 14.73 5.61
N PRO A 42 7.26 14.27 6.15
CA PRO A 42 7.31 13.06 6.96
C PRO A 42 6.48 13.15 8.27
N GLU A 43 6.07 14.34 8.70
CA GLU A 43 5.19 14.53 9.85
C GLU A 43 3.69 14.42 9.50
N ASP A 44 3.34 14.43 8.21
CA ASP A 44 1.96 14.38 7.73
C ASP A 44 1.40 12.95 7.70
N TYR A 45 2.27 11.94 7.68
CA TYR A 45 1.86 10.53 7.68
C TYR A 45 2.89 9.66 8.39
N TYR A 46 2.48 8.46 8.78
CA TYR A 46 3.37 7.41 9.23
C TYR A 46 3.02 6.08 8.57
N LEU A 47 3.99 5.17 8.52
CA LEU A 47 3.79 3.83 7.99
C LEU A 47 3.41 2.88 9.14
N SER A 48 2.34 2.11 8.94
CA SER A 48 2.01 1.00 9.84
C SER A 48 2.98 -0.17 9.63
N PRO A 49 3.11 -1.08 10.61
CA PRO A 49 3.91 -2.29 10.46
C PRO A 49 3.44 -3.17 9.28
N GLU A 50 2.17 -3.06 8.88
CA GLU A 50 1.61 -3.78 7.73
C GLU A 50 1.86 -3.06 6.39
N GLY A 51 2.56 -1.92 6.40
CA GLY A 51 2.89 -1.15 5.20
C GLY A 51 1.79 -0.20 4.73
N TYR A 52 0.81 0.14 5.59
CA TYR A 52 -0.20 1.14 5.25
C TYR A 52 0.26 2.56 5.57
N ILE A 53 -0.10 3.51 4.72
CA ILE A 53 0.11 4.94 4.97
C ILE A 53 -1.05 5.45 5.83
N ILE A 54 -0.75 5.96 7.01
CA ILE A 54 -1.72 6.54 7.92
C ILE A 54 -1.44 8.03 8.05
N PHE A 55 -2.38 8.85 7.56
CA PHE A 55 -2.29 10.30 7.69
C PHE A 55 -2.57 10.79 9.10
N THR A 56 -1.80 11.78 9.53
CA THR A 56 -1.92 12.41 10.85
C THR A 56 -2.93 13.55 10.84
N GLU A 57 -3.26 14.06 12.03
CA GLU A 57 -4.12 15.23 12.18
C GLU A 57 -3.53 16.48 11.49
N LYS A 58 -2.20 16.64 11.50
CA LYS A 58 -1.49 17.75 10.84
C LYS A 58 -1.79 17.80 9.34
N TYR A 59 -1.76 16.64 8.68
CA TYR A 59 -2.13 16.53 7.28
C TYR A 59 -3.57 16.98 7.02
N HIS A 60 -4.49 16.54 7.88
CA HIS A 60 -5.90 16.91 7.76
C HIS A 60 -6.11 18.41 7.97
N LEU A 61 -5.37 19.06 8.87
CA LEU A 61 -5.39 20.51 9.05
C LEU A 61 -4.80 21.24 7.83
N LYS A 62 -3.65 20.80 7.30
CA LYS A 62 -3.03 21.36 6.08
C LYS A 62 -3.95 21.28 4.86
N ARG A 63 -4.74 20.20 4.74
CA ARG A 63 -5.74 20.03 3.67
C ARG A 63 -6.84 21.09 3.74
N GLY A 64 -7.14 21.62 4.93
CA GLY A 64 -8.09 22.72 5.12
C GLY A 64 -9.58 22.36 5.05
N TYR A 65 -9.94 21.09 4.80
CA TYR A 65 -11.36 20.67 4.80
C TYR A 65 -11.57 19.21 5.25
N CYS A 66 -12.74 18.95 5.82
CA CYS A 66 -13.17 17.61 6.22
C CYS A 66 -13.66 16.81 5.00
N CYS A 67 -13.10 15.63 4.77
CA CYS A 67 -13.50 14.74 3.69
C CYS A 67 -14.65 13.78 4.03
N GLN A 68 -15.21 13.88 5.25
CA GLN A 68 -16.33 13.07 5.72
C GLN A 68 -16.13 11.55 5.61
N SER A 69 -14.87 11.10 5.59
CA SER A 69 -14.53 9.67 5.43
C SER A 69 -14.41 8.90 6.76
N GLY A 70 -14.64 9.56 7.90
CA GLY A 70 -14.57 8.92 9.23
C GLY A 70 -13.14 8.50 9.62
N CYS A 71 -12.13 9.32 9.34
CA CYS A 71 -10.72 9.03 9.63
C CYS A 71 -10.45 8.89 11.14
N LYS A 72 -9.50 8.03 11.54
CA LYS A 72 -9.10 7.87 12.95
C LYS A 72 -8.57 9.16 13.57
N HIS A 73 -7.71 9.88 12.83
CA HIS A 73 -7.06 11.13 13.27
C HIS A 73 -7.79 12.38 12.78
N CYS A 74 -9.13 12.31 12.65
CA CYS A 74 -9.92 13.42 12.17
C CYS A 74 -9.94 14.57 13.21
N PRO A 75 -9.46 15.78 12.87
CA PRO A 75 -9.51 16.94 13.77
C PRO A 75 -10.95 17.42 14.02
N TRP A 76 -11.85 17.18 13.06
CA TRP A 76 -13.26 17.59 13.16
C TRP A 76 -14.17 16.58 13.90
N ASN A 77 -13.60 15.51 14.47
CA ASN A 77 -14.36 14.45 15.14
C ASN A 77 -15.52 13.87 14.30
N PHE A 78 -15.38 13.89 12.98
CA PHE A 78 -16.41 13.39 12.07
C PHE A 78 -16.64 11.88 12.33
N ASN A 79 -17.87 11.53 12.68
CA ASN A 79 -18.31 10.16 12.95
C ASN A 79 -17.65 9.46 14.16
N LYS A 80 -17.20 10.20 15.19
CA LYS A 80 -16.80 9.56 16.45
C LYS A 80 -18.04 9.06 17.19
N PRO A 81 -18.23 7.74 17.40
CA PRO A 81 -19.35 7.24 18.17
C PRO A 81 -19.24 7.79 19.59
N LYS A 82 -20.25 8.55 20.03
CA LYS A 82 -20.34 8.98 21.43
C LYS A 82 -20.51 7.72 22.27
N LYS A 83 -19.47 7.31 23.01
CA LYS A 83 -19.61 6.26 24.02
C LYS A 83 -20.67 6.74 25.01
N LYS A 84 -21.80 6.04 25.07
CA LYS A 84 -22.76 6.27 26.15
C LYS A 84 -22.00 5.96 27.44
N LYS A 85 -21.88 6.95 28.32
CA LYS A 85 -21.42 6.68 29.69
C LYS A 85 -22.58 5.94 30.33
N ASP A 86 -22.42 4.66 30.55
CA ASP A 86 -23.34 3.90 31.36
C ASP A 86 -23.19 4.47 32.78
N SER A 87 -24.16 5.30 33.19
CA SER A 87 -24.30 5.74 34.58
C SER A 87 -24.46 4.48 35.43
N GLN A 88 -23.50 4.27 36.33
CA GLN A 88 -23.58 3.30 37.39
C GLN A 88 -24.52 3.79 38.49
#